data_AF-A0A835M422-F1
#
_entry.id   AF-A0A835M422-F1
#
_cell.length_a   1.000
_cell.length_b   1.000
_cell.length_c   1.000
_cell.angle_alpha   90.00
_cell.angle_beta   90.00
_cell.angle_gamma   90.00
#
_symmetry.space_group_name_H-M   'P 1'
#
loop_
_entity.id
_entity.type
_entity.pdbx_description
1 polymer ?
#
loop_
_entity_poly.entity_id
_entity_poly.type
_entity_poly.pdbx_seq_one_letter_code
_entity_poly.pdbx_strand_id
1 'polypeptide(L)'
;MSTISVSDLVEVCVKAPITYSDKLGDYVITKLLEEKYPGPSLEVPPEKASVGSKIFSTFIGFLKSKDLSDGTEQTLLTELTMFNDYIK
;
A
#
# COMPACT_ATOMS: atom_id res chain seq x y z
N MET A 1 8.33 -14.20 -29.03
CA MET A 1 8.03 -13.94 -27.60
C MET A 1 9.16 -13.06 -27.07
N SER A 2 8.94 -11.76 -26.93
CA SER A 2 9.97 -10.84 -26.41
C SER A 2 10.05 -10.97 -24.90
N THR A 3 11.22 -11.38 -24.41
CA THR A 3 11.54 -11.39 -22.99
C THR A 3 11.80 -9.95 -22.54
N ILE A 4 10.93 -9.41 -21.70
CA ILE A 4 11.19 -8.15 -21.00
C ILE A 4 12.25 -8.45 -19.93
N SER A 5 13.41 -7.80 -20.04
CA SER A 5 14.49 -7.95 -19.07
C SER A 5 14.10 -7.27 -17.77
N VAL A 6 14.59 -7.78 -16.63
CA VAL A 6 14.47 -7.09 -15.33
C VAL A 6 15.03 -5.66 -15.40
N SER A 7 15.96 -5.41 -16.32
CA SER A 7 16.50 -4.08 -16.63
C SER A 7 15.46 -3.13 -17.22
N ASP A 8 14.59 -3.64 -18.10
CA ASP A 8 13.52 -2.85 -18.75
C ASP A 8 12.43 -2.48 -17.74
N LEU A 9 12.20 -3.35 -16.75
CA LEU A 9 11.28 -3.11 -15.63
C LEU A 9 11.76 -1.97 -14.72
N VAL A 10 13.06 -1.93 -14.44
CA VAL A 10 13.67 -0.83 -13.67
C VAL A 10 13.58 0.48 -14.42
N GLU A 11 13.75 0.48 -15.75
CA GLU A 11 13.65 1.70 -16.56
C GLU A 11 12.22 2.26 -16.62
N VAL A 12 11.19 1.41 -16.65
CA VAL A 12 9.78 1.83 -16.52
C VAL A 12 9.53 2.49 -15.16
N CYS A 13 10.08 1.93 -14.07
CA CYS A 13 9.95 2.52 -12.73
C CYS A 13 10.68 3.86 -12.58
N VAL A 14 11.77 4.09 -13.32
CA VAL A 14 12.54 5.34 -13.24
C VAL A 14 11.94 6.45 -14.11
N LYS A 15 11.22 6.11 -15.20
CA LYS A 15 10.61 7.08 -16.13
C LYS A 15 9.13 7.38 -15.89
N ALA A 16 8.45 6.65 -15.01
CA ALA A 16 7.10 7.03 -14.60
C ALA A 16 7.18 8.28 -13.72
N PRO A 17 6.66 9.44 -14.17
CA PRO A 17 6.74 10.68 -13.43
C PRO A 17 6.05 10.54 -12.09
N ILE A 18 6.61 11.29 -11.15
CA ILE A 18 6.30 11.44 -9.73
C ILE A 18 4.91 12.09 -9.52
N THR A 19 3.88 11.54 -10.13
CA THR A 19 2.52 12.10 -10.15
C THR A 19 1.50 11.07 -9.65
N TYR A 20 1.74 10.42 -8.52
CA TYR A 20 0.70 9.92 -7.61
C TYR A 20 1.38 9.35 -6.35
N SER A 21 1.60 10.22 -5.37
CA SER A 21 2.65 10.05 -4.35
C SER A 21 2.44 8.95 -3.30
N ASP A 22 1.42 8.09 -3.36
CA ASP A 22 1.17 7.12 -2.26
C ASP A 22 0.65 5.73 -2.67
N LYS A 23 0.43 5.41 -3.95
CA LYS A 23 -0.23 4.13 -4.32
C LYS A 23 0.36 3.33 -5.47
N LEU A 24 1.36 3.82 -6.20
CA LEU A 24 1.67 3.27 -7.53
C LEU A 24 2.88 2.33 -7.59
N GLY A 25 3.85 2.42 -6.69
CA GLY A 25 5.07 1.60 -6.78
C GLY A 25 4.83 0.10 -6.54
N ASP A 26 4.19 -0.23 -5.43
CA ASP A 26 3.99 -1.63 -4.99
C ASP A 26 2.85 -2.33 -5.75
N TYR A 27 1.78 -1.59 -6.06
CA TYR A 27 0.63 -2.13 -6.81
C TYR A 27 0.97 -2.54 -8.24
N VAL A 28 1.91 -1.84 -8.90
CA VAL A 28 2.30 -2.15 -10.27
C VAL A 28 3.14 -3.43 -10.32
N ILE A 29 4.09 -3.60 -9.40
CA ILE A 29 4.95 -4.80 -9.37
C ILE A 29 4.14 -6.04 -8.99
N THR A 30 3.28 -5.94 -7.98
CA THR A 30 2.42 -7.06 -7.53
C THR A 30 1.45 -7.50 -8.63
N LYS A 31 0.84 -6.58 -9.38
CA LYS A 31 0.01 -6.93 -10.55
C LYS A 31 0.79 -7.64 -11.64
N LEU A 32 1.97 -7.13 -12.00
CA LEU A 32 2.81 -7.78 -13.01
C LEU A 32 3.26 -9.17 -12.57
N LEU A 33 3.46 -9.38 -11.27
CA LEU A 33 3.80 -10.69 -10.71
C LEU A 33 2.61 -11.65 -10.83
N GLU A 34 1.39 -11.21 -10.50
CA GLU A 34 0.15 -12.01 -10.65
C GLU A 34 -0.10 -12.40 -12.11
N GLU A 35 0.12 -11.48 -13.06
CA GLU A 35 -0.02 -11.77 -14.50
C GLU A 35 1.01 -12.81 -14.98
N LYS A 36 2.24 -12.75 -14.47
CA LYS A 36 3.35 -13.63 -14.89
C LYS A 36 3.36 -14.97 -14.14
N TYR A 37 2.89 -15.00 -12.91
CA TYR A 37 2.87 -16.14 -12.00
C TYR A 37 1.50 -16.25 -11.33
N PRO A 38 0.46 -16.72 -12.05
CA PRO A 38 -0.93 -16.67 -11.58
C PRO A 38 -1.27 -17.68 -10.47
N GLY A 39 -0.28 -18.39 -9.93
CA GLY A 39 -0.47 -19.51 -9.02
C GLY A 39 0.65 -19.62 -7.99
N PRO A 40 0.33 -19.59 -6.68
CA PRO A 40 -1.00 -19.31 -6.10
C PRO A 40 -1.41 -17.84 -6.29
N SER A 41 -2.71 -17.59 -6.44
CA SER A 41 -3.21 -16.22 -6.64
C SER A 41 -3.02 -15.36 -5.39
N LEU A 42 -2.55 -14.13 -5.61
CA LEU A 42 -2.41 -13.08 -4.61
C LEU A 42 -3.51 -12.02 -4.73
N GLU A 43 -4.54 -12.28 -5.54
CA GLU A 43 -5.62 -11.33 -5.75
C GLU A 43 -6.36 -11.03 -4.44
N VAL A 44 -6.35 -9.76 -4.07
CA VAL A 44 -7.10 -9.25 -2.91
C VAL A 44 -8.50 -8.88 -3.39
N PRO A 45 -9.57 -9.49 -2.81
CA PRO A 45 -10.93 -9.12 -3.18
C PRO A 45 -11.18 -7.62 -3.00
N PRO A 46 -11.92 -6.95 -3.91
CA PRO A 46 -12.13 -5.50 -3.87
C PRO A 46 -12.69 -5.00 -2.54
N GLU A 47 -13.55 -5.76 -1.86
CA GLU A 47 -14.10 -5.40 -0.56
C GLU A 47 -13.05 -5.37 0.58
N LYS A 48 -11.89 -5.99 0.37
CA LYS A 48 -10.79 -6.06 1.36
C LYS A 48 -9.66 -5.08 1.05
N ALA A 49 -9.62 -4.51 -0.16
CA ALA A 49 -8.51 -3.71 -0.65
C ALA A 49 -8.28 -2.40 0.13
N SER A 50 -9.29 -1.87 0.81
CA SER A 50 -9.21 -0.63 1.58
C SER A 50 -8.99 -0.84 3.08
N VAL A 51 -9.08 -2.08 3.55
CA VAL A 51 -8.98 -2.40 4.96
C VAL A 51 -7.56 -2.11 5.47
N GLY A 52 -7.46 -1.32 6.55
CA GLY A 52 -6.17 -0.92 7.13
C GLY A 52 -5.39 0.14 6.32
N SER A 53 -5.90 0.60 5.18
CA SER A 53 -5.16 1.52 4.28
C SER A 53 -4.76 2.87 4.92
N LYS A 54 -5.44 3.28 6.00
CA LYS A 54 -5.16 4.53 6.72
C LYS A 54 -4.12 4.38 7.83
N ILE A 55 -3.86 3.16 8.33
CA ILE A 55 -3.00 2.90 9.50
C ILE A 55 -1.62 3.53 9.33
N PHE A 56 -1.00 3.36 8.15
CA PHE A 56 0.33 3.93 7.91
C PHE A 56 0.30 5.46 7.96
N SER A 57 -0.68 6.10 7.29
CA SER A 57 -0.79 7.56 7.27
C SER A 57 -1.07 8.16 8.66
N THR A 58 -1.91 7.50 9.47
CA THR A 58 -2.23 7.94 10.83
C THR A 58 -1.07 7.68 11.79
N PHE A 59 -0.32 6.59 11.60
CA PHE A 59 0.92 6.32 12.33
C PHE A 59 1.99 7.38 12.06
N ILE A 60 2.20 7.77 10.79
CA ILE A 60 3.09 8.89 10.44
C ILE A 60 2.59 10.20 11.06
N GLY A 61 1.28 10.44 11.07
CA GLY A 61 0.67 11.58 11.77
C GLY A 61 1.04 11.61 13.25
N PHE A 62 0.86 10.48 13.95
CA PHE A 62 1.23 10.31 15.35
C PHE A 62 2.73 10.53 15.60
N LEU A 63 3.61 9.95 14.78
CA LEU A 63 5.07 10.13 14.92
C LEU A 63 5.52 11.58 14.74
N LYS A 64 4.81 12.36 13.91
CA LYS A 64 5.13 13.77 13.64
C LYS A 64 4.48 14.71 14.64
N SER A 65 3.53 14.23 15.43
CA SER A 65 2.87 15.02 16.47
C SER A 65 3.91 15.52 17.47
N LYS A 66 3.73 16.77 17.88
CA LYS A 66 4.48 17.40 18.98
C LYS A 66 3.55 17.79 20.13
N ASP A 67 2.26 17.57 19.97
CA ASP A 67 1.22 17.97 20.90
C ASP A 67 0.42 16.74 21.31
N LEU A 68 0.50 16.41 22.60
CA LEU A 68 -0.19 15.25 23.18
C LEU A 68 -1.72 15.36 23.10
N SER A 69 -2.26 16.54 22.78
CA SER A 69 -3.70 16.80 22.71
C SER A 69 -4.25 16.94 21.28
N ASP A 70 -3.43 16.73 20.24
CA ASP A 70 -3.85 16.91 18.84
C ASP A 70 -4.73 15.78 18.28
N GLY A 71 -4.98 14.74 19.07
CA GLY A 71 -5.87 13.63 18.71
C GLY A 71 -5.28 12.63 17.70
N THR A 72 -4.00 12.73 17.35
CA THR A 72 -3.34 11.80 16.42
C THR A 72 -3.25 10.37 17.00
N GLU A 73 -3.00 10.24 18.31
CA GLU A 73 -3.02 8.95 19.02
C GLU A 73 -4.41 8.29 18.95
N GLN A 74 -5.47 9.03 19.30
CA GLN A 74 -6.85 8.53 19.22
C GLN A 74 -7.24 8.08 17.81
N THR A 75 -6.79 8.83 16.80
CA THR A 75 -7.03 8.50 15.40
C THR A 75 -6.34 7.19 15.01
N LEU A 76 -5.07 7.01 15.40
CA LEU A 76 -4.32 5.78 15.17
C LEU A 76 -4.97 4.57 15.88
N LEU A 77 -5.32 4.73 17.16
CA LEU A 77 -5.99 3.68 17.93
C LEU A 77 -7.33 3.27 17.32
N THR A 78 -8.08 4.22 16.77
CA THR A 78 -9.35 3.95 16.08
C THR A 78 -9.13 3.08 14.84
N GLU A 79 -8.19 3.45 13.97
CA GLU A 79 -7.88 2.67 12.76
C GLU A 79 -7.35 1.26 13.10
N LEU A 80 -6.51 1.13 14.14
CA LEU A 80 -6.02 -0.16 14.61
C LEU A 80 -7.13 -1.04 15.19
N THR A 81 -8.07 -0.45 15.93
CA THR A 81 -9.22 -1.17 16.49
C THR A 81 -10.13 -1.67 15.38
N MET A 82 -10.47 -0.82 14.42
CA MET A 82 -11.28 -1.20 13.25
C MET A 82 -10.62 -2.33 12.45
N PHE A 83 -9.29 -2.29 12.28
CA PHE A 83 -8.55 -3.34 11.60
C PHE A 83 -8.53 -4.65 12.40
N ASN A 84 -8.31 -4.58 13.71
CA ASN A 84 -8.33 -5.72 14.60
C ASN A 84 -9.70 -6.40 14.64
N ASP A 85 -10.79 -5.63 14.63
CA ASP A 85 -12.15 -6.17 14.60
C ASP A 85 -12.49 -6.81 13.25
N TYR A 86 -11.84 -6.36 12.16
CA TYR A 86 -11.99 -6.97 10.84
C TYR A 86 -11.28 -8.33 10.71
N ILE A 87 -10.11 -8.51 11.35
CA ILE A 87 -9.30 -9.74 11.23
C ILE A 87 -9.64 -10.83 12.25
N LYS A 88 -10.52 -10.54 13.21
CA LYS A 88 -11.05 -11.49 14.19
C LYS A 88 -12.18 -12.33 13.61
#